data_AF-A0A519JXC4-F1
#
_entry.id   AF-A0A519JXC4-F1
#
_cell.length_a   1.000
_cell.length_b   1.000
_cell.length_c   1.000
_cell.angle_alpha   90.00
_cell.angle_beta   90.00
_cell.angle_gamma   90.00
#
_symmetry.space_group_name_H-M   'P 1'
#
loop_
_entity.id
_entity.type
_entity.pdbx_description
1 polymer ?
#
loop_
_entity_poly.entity_id
_entity_poly.type
_entity_poly.pdbx_seq_one_letter_code
_entity_poly.pdbx_strand_id
1 'polypeptide(L)'
;MHRLLSNSSGAPNPFRAVVEAEPALLQPPYIDTAEAVRRFATGDLVFEPGARFDYVLSNWILVLAILGAVTGQPYPDAMRRLVLDPLRMTQTTPVAAPGTMSYRTVSPPVEWINPRPPFLAAAGGYYSTAADLLRFAHPV
;
A
#
# COMPACT_ATOMS: atom_id res chain seq x y z
N MET A 1 5.54 -6.98 14.36
CA MET A 1 4.67 -5.87 13.89
C MET A 1 5.38 -4.52 13.95
N HIS A 2 5.85 -4.05 15.13
CA HIS A 2 6.50 -2.73 15.28
C HIS A 2 7.55 -2.42 14.20
N ARG A 3 8.50 -3.34 13.97
CA ARG A 3 9.59 -3.16 12.98
C ARG A 3 9.14 -3.01 11.52
N LEU A 4 7.97 -3.56 11.16
CA LEU A 4 7.39 -3.37 9.82
C LEU A 4 6.87 -1.94 9.70
N LEU A 5 6.11 -1.49 10.70
CA LEU A 5 5.46 -0.18 10.73
C LEU A 5 6.48 0.97 10.87
N SER A 6 7.61 0.73 11.54
CA SER A 6 8.71 1.68 11.67
C SER A 6 9.74 1.62 10.53
N ASN A 7 9.50 0.81 9.49
CA ASN A 7 10.46 0.59 8.40
C ASN A 7 11.87 0.24 8.88
N SER A 8 11.96 -0.68 9.84
CA SER A 8 13.24 -1.14 10.42
C SER A 8 13.29 -2.67 10.49
N SER A 9 12.70 -3.34 9.51
CA SER A 9 12.48 -4.79 9.53
C SER A 9 13.67 -5.61 9.05
N GLY A 10 14.53 -5.04 8.20
CA GLY A 10 15.54 -5.80 7.46
C GLY A 10 14.97 -6.58 6.26
N ALA A 11 13.68 -6.43 5.93
CA ALA A 11 13.06 -7.19 4.83
C ALA A 11 13.70 -6.84 3.47
N PRO A 12 13.85 -7.82 2.55
CA PRO A 12 14.36 -7.56 1.22
C PRO A 12 13.41 -6.67 0.42
N ASN A 13 13.93 -5.94 -0.57
CA ASN A 13 13.14 -5.07 -1.45
C ASN A 13 13.26 -5.48 -2.93
N PRO A 14 12.79 -6.68 -3.31
CA PRO A 14 12.93 -7.18 -4.68
C PRO A 14 11.92 -6.54 -5.65
N PHE A 15 11.00 -5.69 -5.15
CA PHE A 15 9.85 -5.20 -5.90
C PHE A 15 10.22 -4.65 -7.29
N ARG A 16 11.22 -3.77 -7.37
CA ARG A 16 11.65 -3.18 -8.65
C ARG A 16 12.13 -4.25 -9.62
N ALA A 17 13.03 -5.13 -9.19
CA ALA A 17 13.61 -6.17 -10.03
C ALA A 17 12.54 -7.16 -10.52
N VAL A 18 11.62 -7.58 -9.64
CA VAL A 18 10.53 -8.50 -9.99
C VAL A 18 9.55 -7.86 -10.98
N VAL A 19 9.18 -6.59 -10.77
CA VAL A 19 8.29 -5.86 -11.70
C VAL A 19 8.97 -5.57 -13.04
N GLU A 20 10.27 -5.28 -13.06
CA GLU A 20 11.03 -5.12 -14.30
C GLU A 20 11.09 -6.42 -15.11
N ALA A 21 11.23 -7.57 -14.43
CA ALA A 21 11.20 -8.89 -15.07
C ALA A 21 9.78 -9.33 -15.48
N GLU A 22 8.76 -8.97 -14.70
CA GLU A 22 7.36 -9.38 -14.90
C GLU A 22 6.40 -8.17 -14.81
N PRO A 23 6.39 -7.25 -15.80
CA PRO A 23 5.56 -6.05 -15.75
C PRO A 23 4.05 -6.32 -15.66
N ALA A 24 3.61 -7.50 -16.11
CA ALA A 24 2.22 -7.95 -16.05
C ALA A 24 1.66 -8.03 -14.61
N LEU A 25 2.51 -8.14 -13.59
CA LEU A 25 2.09 -8.14 -12.18
C LEU A 25 1.41 -6.83 -11.75
N LEU A 26 1.62 -5.74 -12.50
CA LEU A 26 0.96 -4.45 -12.27
C LEU A 26 -0.34 -4.29 -13.06
N GLN A 27 -0.80 -5.31 -13.78
CA GLN A 27 -2.01 -5.27 -14.61
C GLN A 27 -3.04 -6.32 -14.14
N PRO A 28 -4.36 -6.08 -14.36
CA PRO A 28 -5.38 -7.10 -14.13
C PRO A 28 -5.21 -8.31 -15.08
N PRO A 29 -5.56 -9.54 -14.65
CA PRO A 29 -5.98 -9.90 -13.30
C PRO A 29 -4.80 -9.87 -12.30
N TYR A 30 -5.02 -9.26 -11.13
CA TYR A 30 -3.98 -9.13 -10.12
C TYR A 30 -3.78 -10.43 -9.34
N ILE A 31 -2.54 -10.68 -8.95
CA ILE A 31 -2.21 -11.74 -7.99
C ILE A 31 -2.83 -11.46 -6.62
N ASP A 32 -3.08 -12.52 -5.84
CA ASP A 32 -3.56 -12.39 -4.47
C ASP A 32 -2.46 -11.94 -3.49
N THR A 33 -2.86 -11.65 -2.26
CA THR A 33 -1.92 -11.18 -1.22
C THR A 33 -0.89 -12.24 -0.83
N ALA A 34 -1.24 -13.53 -0.87
CA ALA A 34 -0.33 -14.60 -0.50
C ALA A 34 0.79 -14.76 -1.55
N GLU A 35 0.44 -14.68 -2.83
CA GLU A 35 1.41 -14.65 -3.93
C GLU A 35 2.26 -13.38 -3.89
N ALA A 36 1.67 -12.22 -3.56
CA ALA A 36 2.45 -11.00 -3.40
C ALA A 36 3.48 -11.12 -2.27
N VAL A 37 3.13 -11.75 -1.14
CA VAL A 37 4.10 -12.05 -0.07
C VAL A 37 5.21 -12.95 -0.60
N ARG A 38 4.88 -14.04 -1.32
CA ARG A 38 5.89 -14.94 -1.90
C ARG A 38 6.84 -14.21 -2.85
N ARG A 39 6.31 -13.39 -3.76
CA ARG A 39 7.08 -12.68 -4.78
C ARG A 39 7.93 -11.54 -4.22
N PHE A 40 7.40 -10.80 -3.24
CA PHE A 40 7.97 -9.51 -2.86
C PHE A 40 8.51 -9.44 -1.43
N ALA A 41 8.17 -10.39 -0.56
CA ALA A 41 8.50 -10.32 0.86
C ALA A 41 9.16 -11.60 1.41
N THR A 42 9.67 -12.47 0.54
CA THR A 42 10.48 -13.64 0.92
C THR A 42 11.96 -13.40 0.61
N GLY A 43 12.83 -14.04 1.39
CA GLY A 43 14.28 -13.93 1.26
C GLY A 43 14.95 -13.59 2.60
N ASP A 44 16.27 -13.56 2.57
CA ASP A 44 17.07 -13.25 3.75
C ASP A 44 16.92 -11.80 4.17
N LEU A 45 17.10 -11.56 5.47
CA LEU A 45 17.17 -10.23 6.01
C LEU A 45 18.43 -9.53 5.49
N VAL A 46 18.28 -8.32 4.96
CA VAL A 46 19.39 -7.51 4.43
C VAL A 46 20.18 -6.80 5.53
N PHE A 47 19.62 -6.73 6.75
CA PHE A 47 20.27 -6.25 7.96
C PHE A 47 19.48 -6.71 9.21
N GLU A 48 20.11 -6.63 10.38
CA GLU A 48 19.48 -6.98 11.66
C GLU A 48 18.24 -6.12 11.96
N PRO A 49 17.07 -6.71 12.26
CA PRO A 49 15.85 -5.95 12.47
C PRO A 49 15.97 -4.95 13.63
N GLY A 50 15.75 -3.67 13.34
CA GLY A 50 15.91 -2.56 14.26
C GLY A 50 17.27 -1.85 14.20
N ALA A 51 18.25 -2.39 13.47
CA ALA A 51 19.58 -1.77 13.37
C ALA A 51 19.57 -0.44 12.58
N ARG A 52 18.65 -0.29 11.61
CA ARG A 52 18.49 0.94 10.83
C ARG A 52 17.09 1.06 10.22
N PHE A 53 16.81 2.25 9.68
CA PHE A 53 15.64 2.53 8.86
C PHE A 53 15.90 2.17 7.39
N ASP A 54 14.92 1.55 6.73
CA ASP A 54 14.88 1.26 5.30
C ASP A 54 13.42 1.14 4.83
N TYR A 55 12.98 2.06 3.96
CA TYR A 55 11.60 2.11 3.48
C TYR A 55 11.42 1.15 2.29
N VAL A 56 10.77 0.02 2.55
CA VAL A 56 10.59 -1.05 1.56
C VAL A 56 9.11 -1.44 1.43
N LEU A 57 8.66 -1.67 0.19
CA LEU A 57 7.26 -2.03 -0.08
C LEU A 57 6.86 -3.37 0.57
N SER A 58 7.83 -4.27 0.74
CA SER A 58 7.66 -5.57 1.39
C SER A 58 7.07 -5.46 2.79
N ASN A 59 7.43 -4.41 3.55
CA ASN A 59 6.85 -4.17 4.87
C ASN A 59 5.34 -4.00 4.80
N TRP A 60 4.87 -3.23 3.82
CA TRP A 60 3.47 -2.89 3.66
C TRP A 60 2.66 -4.06 3.06
N ILE A 61 3.27 -4.87 2.20
CA ILE A 61 2.68 -6.14 1.72
C ILE A 61 2.50 -7.11 2.90
N LEU A 62 3.47 -7.20 3.80
CA LEU A 62 3.34 -8.01 5.01
C LEU A 62 2.28 -7.46 5.97
N VAL A 63 2.20 -6.14 6.16
CA VAL A 63 1.14 -5.52 6.98
C VAL A 63 -0.24 -5.82 6.41
N LEU A 64 -0.41 -5.73 5.09
CA LEU A 64 -1.64 -6.10 4.40
C LEU A 64 -2.03 -7.56 4.70
N ALA A 65 -1.08 -8.48 4.55
CA ALA A 65 -1.30 -9.90 4.82
C ALA A 65 -1.67 -10.17 6.29
N ILE A 66 -0.98 -9.53 7.23
CA ILE A 66 -1.27 -9.65 8.67
C ILE A 66 -2.67 -9.12 8.98
N LEU A 67 -3.06 -7.97 8.43
CA LEU A 67 -4.39 -7.41 8.66
C LEU A 67 -5.49 -8.35 8.13
N GLY A 68 -5.32 -8.90 6.93
CA GLY A 68 -6.23 -9.89 6.37
C GLY A 68 -6.35 -11.14 7.26
N ALA A 69 -5.21 -11.68 7.71
CA ALA A 69 -5.17 -12.86 8.56
C ALA A 69 -5.84 -12.65 9.93
N VAL A 70 -5.63 -11.47 10.55
CA VAL A 70 -6.17 -11.15 11.89
C VAL A 70 -7.66 -10.78 11.82
N THR A 71 -8.08 -10.06 10.78
CA THR A 71 -9.46 -9.57 10.68
C THR A 71 -10.41 -10.54 9.98
N GLY A 72 -9.88 -11.46 9.17
CA GLY A 72 -10.69 -12.29 8.27
C GLY A 72 -11.42 -11.48 7.19
N GLN A 73 -11.03 -10.22 6.96
CA GLN A 73 -11.69 -9.29 6.07
C GLN A 73 -10.76 -8.85 4.92
N PRO A 74 -11.30 -8.57 3.72
CA PRO A 74 -10.57 -7.82 2.71
C PRO A 74 -10.10 -6.47 3.28
N TYR A 75 -8.91 -6.03 2.88
CA TYR A 75 -8.32 -4.78 3.39
C TYR A 75 -9.25 -3.56 3.28
N PRO A 76 -10.01 -3.35 2.18
CA PRO A 76 -10.93 -2.23 2.10
C PRO A 76 -12.02 -2.24 3.17
N ASP A 77 -12.54 -3.43 3.51
CA ASP A 77 -13.57 -3.58 4.53
C ASP A 77 -13.00 -3.38 5.94
N ALA A 78 -11.79 -3.90 6.19
CA ALA A 78 -11.08 -3.67 7.44
C ALA A 78 -10.79 -2.18 7.65
N MET A 79 -10.29 -1.47 6.63
CA MET A 79 -10.04 -0.03 6.69
C MET A 79 -11.31 0.78 6.92
N ARG A 80 -12.39 0.44 6.18
CA ARG A 80 -13.69 1.11 6.35
C ARG A 80 -14.17 1.01 7.81
N ARG A 81 -14.18 -0.20 8.36
CA ARG A 81 -14.66 -0.48 9.72
C ARG A 81 -13.77 0.11 10.81
N LEU A 82 -12.45 -0.01 10.67
CA LEU A 82 -11.49 0.33 11.72
C LEU A 82 -11.11 1.81 11.74
N VAL A 83 -11.17 2.50 10.59
CA VAL A 83 -10.64 3.86 10.44
C VAL A 83 -11.65 4.80 9.81
N LEU A 84 -12.17 4.48 8.62
CA LEU A 84 -12.88 5.47 7.80
C LEU A 84 -14.26 5.81 8.36
N ASP A 85 -15.06 4.81 8.75
CA ASP A 85 -16.40 5.03 9.30
C ASP A 85 -16.35 5.72 10.67
N PRO A 86 -15.52 5.29 11.65
CA PRO A 86 -15.41 5.96 12.95
C PRO A 86 -15.02 7.44 12.83
N LEU A 87 -14.18 7.78 11.85
CA LEU A 87 -13.68 9.14 11.62
C LEU A 87 -14.51 9.93 10.61
N ARG A 88 -15.57 9.33 10.06
CA ARG A 88 -16.45 9.92 9.04
C ARG A 88 -15.68 10.43 7.81
N MET A 89 -14.69 9.66 7.36
CA MET A 89 -13.89 9.92 6.16
C MET A 89 -14.61 9.42 4.89
N THR A 90 -15.76 10.00 4.58
CA THR A 90 -16.67 9.50 3.54
C THR A 90 -16.22 9.73 2.10
N GLN A 91 -15.12 10.45 1.89
CA GLN A 91 -14.51 10.72 0.58
C GLN A 91 -13.14 10.04 0.44
N THR A 92 -12.82 9.11 1.36
CA THR A 92 -11.59 8.34 1.34
C THR A 92 -11.87 6.93 0.84
N THR A 93 -11.38 6.56 -0.35
CA THR A 93 -11.72 5.28 -0.99
C THR A 93 -10.54 4.71 -1.79
N PRO A 94 -10.52 3.39 -2.07
CA PRO A 94 -9.48 2.79 -2.92
C PRO A 94 -9.67 3.05 -4.42
N VAL A 95 -10.70 3.81 -4.82
CA VAL A 95 -11.04 4.09 -6.21
C VAL A 95 -11.01 5.61 -6.45
N ALA A 96 -10.43 6.02 -7.58
CA ALA A 96 -10.44 7.43 -7.96
C ALA A 96 -11.87 7.91 -8.22
N ALA A 97 -12.18 9.15 -7.80
CA ALA A 97 -13.46 9.77 -8.15
C ALA A 97 -13.55 10.01 -9.67
N PRO A 98 -14.75 9.95 -10.28
CA PRO A 98 -14.92 10.29 -11.69
C PRO A 98 -14.33 11.67 -12.02
N GLY A 99 -13.60 11.76 -13.13
CA GLY A 99 -12.93 13.01 -13.54
C GLY A 99 -11.63 13.33 -12.79
N THR A 100 -11.13 12.46 -11.92
CA THR A 100 -9.79 12.61 -11.32
C THR A 100 -8.72 12.49 -12.40
N MET A 101 -7.87 13.51 -12.52
CA MET A 101 -6.72 13.51 -13.42
C MET A 101 -5.43 13.60 -12.59
N SER A 102 -4.41 12.86 -13.02
CA SER A 102 -3.08 12.93 -12.43
C SER A 102 -2.02 13.06 -13.51
N TYR A 103 -0.95 13.80 -13.22
CA TYR A 103 0.12 14.08 -14.16
C TYR A 103 1.46 13.70 -13.53
N ARG A 104 2.36 13.12 -14.33
CA ARG A 104 3.73 12.78 -13.90
C ARG A 104 4.75 13.88 -14.20
N THR A 105 4.40 14.81 -15.08
CA THR A 105 5.21 15.99 -15.42
C THR A 105 4.33 17.23 -15.49
N VAL A 106 4.90 18.38 -15.18
CA VAL A 106 4.20 19.67 -15.20
C VAL A 106 4.33 20.36 -16.56
N SER A 107 5.52 20.29 -17.17
CA SER A 107 5.82 20.94 -18.45
C SER A 107 6.75 20.07 -19.31
N PRO A 108 6.27 19.52 -20.46
CA PRO A 108 4.86 19.46 -20.85
C PRO A 108 4.04 18.58 -19.88
N PRO A 109 2.72 18.82 -19.73
CA PRO A 109 1.88 17.96 -18.92
C PRO A 109 1.77 16.58 -19.56
N VAL A 110 2.11 15.53 -18.79
CA VAL A 110 1.90 14.14 -19.21
C VAL A 110 0.97 13.49 -18.21
N GLU A 111 -0.26 13.22 -18.66
CA GLU A 111 -1.25 12.50 -17.87
C GLU A 111 -0.72 11.09 -17.54
N TRP A 112 -0.96 10.66 -16.31
CA TRP A 112 -0.50 9.39 -15.80
C TRP A 112 -1.49 8.88 -14.76
N ILE A 113 -2.19 7.81 -15.08
CA ILE A 113 -2.92 7.02 -14.10
C ILE A 113 -1.93 6.03 -13.51
N ASN A 114 -1.80 6.02 -12.18
CA ASN A 114 -0.97 5.05 -11.48
C ASN A 114 -1.87 3.90 -11.00
N PRO A 115 -2.06 2.82 -11.79
CA PRO A 115 -2.83 1.67 -11.34
C PRO A 115 -2.14 1.10 -10.10
N ARG A 116 -2.89 1.01 -8.99
CA ARG A 116 -2.40 0.42 -7.74
C ARG A 116 -2.99 -0.98 -7.59
N PRO A 117 -2.19 -2.04 -7.79
CA PRO A 117 -2.65 -3.40 -7.50
C PRO A 117 -3.15 -3.54 -6.06
N PRO A 118 -4.19 -4.34 -5.79
CA PRO A 118 -4.74 -4.53 -4.46
C PRO A 118 -3.71 -4.99 -3.41
N PHE A 119 -2.70 -5.76 -3.81
CA PHE A 119 -1.63 -6.20 -2.91
C PHE A 119 -0.70 -5.08 -2.43
N LEU A 120 -0.81 -3.87 -3.00
CA LEU A 120 -0.12 -2.65 -2.54
C LEU A 120 -1.05 -1.68 -1.79
N ALA A 121 -2.29 -2.06 -1.49
CA ALA A 121 -3.27 -1.15 -0.90
C ALA A 121 -2.80 -0.51 0.41
N ALA A 122 -2.08 -1.26 1.25
CA ALA A 122 -1.52 -0.76 2.51
C ALA A 122 -0.28 0.14 2.33
N ALA A 123 0.32 0.17 1.14
CA ALA A 123 1.51 0.97 0.82
C ALA A 123 1.20 2.36 0.20
N GLY A 124 -0.09 2.68 0.00
CA GLY A 124 -0.54 3.91 -0.65
C GLY A 124 -1.53 3.68 -1.78
N GLY A 125 -2.67 3.04 -1.48
CA GLY A 125 -3.71 2.69 -2.44
C GLY A 125 -5.03 3.46 -2.31
N TYR A 126 -5.07 4.53 -1.53
CA TYR A 126 -6.29 5.30 -1.27
C TYR A 126 -6.23 6.71 -1.84
N TYR A 127 -7.37 7.16 -2.35
CA TYR A 127 -7.66 8.55 -2.66
C TYR A 127 -8.39 9.16 -1.46
N SER A 128 -8.13 10.43 -1.17
CA SER A 128 -8.74 11.14 -0.04
C SER A 128 -8.90 12.62 -0.39
N THR A 129 -9.62 13.35 0.46
CA THR A 129 -9.71 14.82 0.42
C THR A 129 -8.90 15.43 1.57
N ALA A 130 -8.53 16.72 1.45
CA ALA A 130 -7.90 17.44 2.55
C ALA A 130 -8.76 17.44 3.82
N ALA A 131 -10.09 17.58 3.68
CA ALA A 131 -11.02 17.57 4.80
C ALA A 131 -11.03 16.21 5.53
N ASP A 132 -11.00 15.09 4.80
CA ASP A 132 -10.92 13.76 5.40
C ASP A 132 -9.58 13.51 6.07
N LEU A 133 -8.46 13.94 5.46
CA LEU A 133 -7.14 13.83 6.08
C LEU A 133 -7.03 14.67 7.36
N LEU A 134 -7.68 15.82 7.42
CA LEU A 134 -7.78 16.60 8.67
C LEU A 134 -8.58 15.86 9.74
N ARG A 135 -9.69 15.20 9.39
CA ARG A 135 -10.44 14.34 10.32
C ARG A 135 -9.59 13.16 10.81
N PHE A 136 -8.73 12.62 9.95
CA PHE A 136 -7.78 11.59 10.34
C PHE A 136 -6.73 12.10 11.31
N ALA A 137 -6.16 13.29 11.08
CA ALA A 137 -5.05 13.81 11.87
C ALA A 137 -5.45 14.36 13.26
N HIS A 138 -6.70 14.81 13.42
CA HIS A 138 -7.15 15.43 14.67
C HIS A 138 -7.15 14.52 15.92
N PRO A 139 -7.51 13.22 15.83
CA PRO A 139 -7.58 12.32 16.99
C PRO A 139 -6.27 11.59 17.33
N VAL A 140 -5.22 11.75 16.51
CA VAL A 140 -3.95 10.98 16.61
C VAL A 140 -2.88 11.75 17.35
#